data_AF-A0ABD4VKE7-F1
#
_entry.id   AF-A0ABD4VKE7-F1
#
_cell.length_a   1.000
_cell.length_b   1.000
_cell.length_c   1.000
_cell.angle_alpha   90.00
_cell.angle_beta   90.00
_cell.angle_gamma   90.00
#
_symmetry.space_group_name_H-M   'P 1'
#
loop_
_entity.id
_entity.type
_entity.pdbx_description
1 polymer ?
#
loop_
_entity_poly.entity_id
_entity_poly.type
_entity_poly.pdbx_seq_one_letter_code
_entity_poly.pdbx_strand_id
1 'polypeptide(L)'
;MTKTPFTQGDLAQLWQDEGLITMDILRKRLPDWTDRQIKVRLNNWKARKAIDFTMKNKEIVSFWFLRNKIQEEERTSGGRKLKLEDYYKQVRATREIIENKTASDTNRLKAIQLQHQALNEIPNHIYKVLAEIFE
;
A
#
# COMPACT_ATOMS: atom_id res chain seq x y z
N MET A 1 -29.82 -14.69 2.13
CA MET A 1 -29.53 -13.33 2.63
C MET A 1 -28.03 -13.10 2.59
N THR A 2 -27.60 -12.07 1.87
CA THR A 2 -26.20 -11.63 1.83
C THR A 2 -25.86 -10.98 3.17
N LYS A 3 -24.91 -11.56 3.92
CA LYS A 3 -24.47 -10.99 5.19
C LYS A 3 -23.80 -9.64 4.95
N THR A 4 -24.03 -8.68 5.84
CA THR A 4 -23.26 -7.42 5.86
C THR A 4 -21.75 -7.73 5.83
N PRO A 5 -20.96 -7.15 4.89
CA PRO A 5 -19.52 -7.33 4.85
C PRO A 5 -18.87 -6.90 6.17
N PHE A 6 -17.96 -7.74 6.68
CA PHE A 6 -17.17 -7.42 7.86
C PHE A 6 -15.68 -7.69 7.57
N THR A 7 -14.95 -6.60 7.40
CA THR A 7 -13.54 -6.56 7.06
C THR A 7 -12.69 -6.05 8.23
N GLN A 8 -11.38 -6.22 8.13
CA GLN A 8 -10.45 -5.69 9.12
C GLN A 8 -10.40 -4.17 9.08
N GLY A 9 -10.61 -3.56 7.91
CA GLY A 9 -10.70 -2.11 7.73
C GLY A 9 -11.90 -1.52 8.48
N ASP A 10 -13.06 -2.20 8.43
CA ASP A 10 -14.24 -1.76 9.19
C ASP A 10 -13.96 -1.71 10.70
N LEU A 11 -13.26 -2.72 11.21
CA LEU A 11 -12.89 -2.79 12.63
C LEU A 11 -11.88 -1.70 13.02
N ALA A 12 -10.95 -1.37 12.13
CA ALA A 12 -9.97 -0.32 12.35
C ALA A 12 -10.58 1.07 12.33
N GLN A 13 -11.52 1.32 11.42
CA GLN A 13 -12.27 2.56 11.38
C GLN A 13 -13.06 2.76 12.68
N LEU A 14 -13.78 1.71 13.14
CA LEU A 14 -14.49 1.75 14.41
C LEU A 14 -13.56 2.05 15.60
N TRP A 15 -12.32 1.53 15.57
CA TRP A 15 -11.33 1.80 16.61
C TRP A 15 -10.83 3.26 16.57
N GLN A 16 -10.64 3.83 15.38
CA GLN A 16 -10.22 5.23 15.22
C GLN A 16 -11.33 6.20 15.63
N ASP A 17 -12.58 5.89 15.32
CA ASP A 17 -13.71 6.77 15.59
C ASP A 17 -14.09 6.78 17.08
N GLU A 18 -14.11 5.61 17.73
CA GLU A 18 -14.66 5.45 19.08
C GLU A 18 -13.58 5.24 20.16
N GLY A 19 -12.36 4.81 19.79
CA GLY A 19 -11.28 4.48 20.74
C GLY A 19 -11.53 3.24 21.64
N LEU A 20 -12.76 2.72 21.65
CA LEU A 20 -13.21 1.53 22.38
C LEU A 20 -14.28 0.82 21.54
N ILE A 21 -14.18 -0.50 21.39
CA ILE A 21 -15.19 -1.27 20.64
C ILE A 21 -15.90 -2.24 21.57
N THR A 22 -17.20 -2.03 21.77
CA THR A 22 -18.07 -2.93 22.52
C THR A 22 -18.81 -3.88 21.58
N MET A 23 -19.27 -5.02 22.11
CA MET A 23 -20.11 -5.94 21.32
C MET A 23 -21.42 -5.31 20.84
N ASP A 24 -21.98 -4.34 21.57
CA ASP A 24 -23.20 -3.66 21.18
C ASP A 24 -22.99 -2.74 19.96
N ILE A 25 -21.83 -2.07 19.88
CA ILE A 25 -21.41 -1.31 18.69
C ILE A 25 -21.30 -2.24 17.48
N LEU A 26 -20.66 -3.40 17.66
CA LEU A 26 -20.52 -4.39 16.59
C LEU A 26 -21.87 -4.95 16.13
N ARG A 27 -22.82 -5.18 17.04
CA ARG A 27 -24.19 -5.61 16.66
C ARG A 27 -24.94 -4.54 15.89
N LYS A 28 -24.83 -3.27 16.27
CA LYS A 28 -25.44 -2.16 15.52
C LYS A 28 -24.90 -2.09 14.10
N ARG A 29 -23.59 -2.32 13.92
CA ARG A 29 -22.94 -2.27 12.60
C ARG A 29 -23.17 -3.54 11.77
N LEU A 30 -23.33 -4.69 12.43
CA LEU A 30 -23.45 -6.02 11.83
C LEU A 30 -24.75 -6.70 12.31
N PRO A 31 -25.93 -6.17 11.92
CA PRO A 31 -27.22 -6.69 12.41
C PRO A 31 -27.47 -8.15 12.01
N ASP A 32 -26.88 -8.59 10.89
CA ASP A 32 -27.00 -9.97 10.38
C ASP A 32 -26.04 -10.97 11.04
N TRP A 33 -25.19 -10.51 11.97
CA TRP A 33 -24.16 -11.33 12.60
C TRP A 33 -24.51 -11.63 14.05
N THR A 34 -24.34 -12.89 14.46
CA THR A 34 -24.44 -13.26 15.88
C THR A 34 -23.13 -12.97 16.62
N ASP A 35 -23.19 -12.73 17.93
CA ASP A 35 -22.01 -12.55 18.79
C ASP A 35 -20.97 -13.67 18.60
N ARG A 36 -21.45 -14.91 18.44
CA ARG A 36 -20.60 -16.07 18.18
C ARG A 36 -19.87 -15.94 16.84
N GLN A 37 -20.56 -15.52 15.78
CA GLN A 37 -19.95 -15.34 14.46
C GLN A 37 -18.92 -14.21 14.45
N ILE A 38 -19.21 -13.09 15.12
CA ILE A 38 -18.29 -11.96 15.27
C ILE A 38 -17.03 -12.41 15.99
N LYS A 39 -17.17 -13.09 17.14
CA LYS A 39 -16.03 -13.63 17.91
C LYS A 39 -15.19 -14.61 17.09
N VAL A 40 -15.83 -15.53 16.37
CA VAL A 40 -15.12 -16.48 15.48
C VAL A 40 -14.34 -15.74 14.39
N ARG A 41 -14.92 -14.69 13.81
CA ARG A 41 -14.25 -13.88 12.78
C ARG A 41 -13.02 -13.14 13.33
N LEU A 42 -13.17 -12.48 14.48
CA LEU A 42 -12.07 -11.79 15.18
C LEU A 42 -10.94 -12.77 15.54
N ASN A 43 -11.30 -13.93 16.12
CA ASN A 43 -10.33 -14.97 16.46
C ASN A 43 -9.62 -15.54 15.24
N ASN A 44 -10.32 -15.71 14.11
CA ASN A 44 -9.70 -16.13 12.86
C ASN A 44 -8.68 -15.11 12.35
N TRP A 45 -8.97 -13.81 12.45
CA TRP A 45 -8.01 -12.78 12.07
C TRP A 45 -6.81 -12.71 13.04
N LYS A 46 -7.05 -12.92 14.33
CA LYS A 46 -5.98 -13.00 15.34
C LYS A 46 -5.08 -14.23 15.13
N ALA A 47 -5.67 -15.40 14.89
CA ALA A 47 -4.95 -16.64 14.62
C ALA A 47 -4.10 -16.55 13.33
N ARG A 48 -4.60 -15.82 12.32
CA ARG A 48 -3.87 -15.54 11.07
C ARG A 48 -2.82 -14.43 11.20
N LYS A 49 -2.59 -13.91 12.41
CA LYS A 49 -1.68 -12.80 12.69
C LYS A 49 -1.95 -11.58 11.80
N ALA A 50 -3.23 -11.30 11.52
CA ALA A 50 -3.63 -10.12 10.76
C ALA A 50 -3.98 -8.94 11.68
N ILE A 51 -4.52 -9.25 12.87
CA ILE A 51 -4.81 -8.27 13.92
C ILE A 51 -4.38 -8.85 15.27
N ASP A 52 -4.10 -7.98 16.22
CA ASP A 52 -4.08 -8.31 17.64
C ASP A 52 -5.10 -7.45 18.35
N PHE A 53 -5.71 -8.01 19.39
CA PHE A 53 -6.63 -7.29 20.24
C PHE A 53 -6.71 -7.92 21.62
N THR A 54 -6.98 -7.08 22.62
CA THR A 54 -7.27 -7.53 24.00
C THR A 54 -8.73 -7.28 24.31
N MET A 55 -9.42 -8.32 24.81
CA MET A 55 -10.78 -8.18 25.33
C MET A 55 -10.77 -8.11 26.85
N LYS A 56 -11.49 -7.13 27.42
CA LYS A 56 -11.85 -7.05 28.84
C LYS A 56 -13.35 -6.79 28.96
N ASN A 57 -14.06 -7.52 29.82
CA ASN A 57 -15.50 -7.31 30.06
C ASN A 57 -16.39 -7.26 28.80
N LYS A 58 -16.05 -8.03 27.75
CA LYS A 58 -16.72 -8.03 26.41
C LYS A 58 -16.47 -6.77 25.57
N GLU A 59 -15.43 -6.03 25.89
CA GLU A 59 -14.98 -4.84 25.17
C GLU A 59 -13.57 -5.08 24.64
N ILE A 60 -13.32 -4.68 23.40
CA ILE A 60 -11.98 -4.60 22.85
C ILE A 60 -11.37 -3.31 23.39
N VAL A 61 -10.37 -3.46 24.25
CA VAL A 61 -9.68 -2.35 24.94
C VAL A 61 -8.30 -2.04 24.35
N SER A 62 -7.84 -2.89 23.43
CA SER A 62 -6.68 -2.60 22.59
C SER A 62 -6.86 -3.30 21.26
N PHE A 63 -6.44 -2.63 20.19
CA PHE A 63 -6.51 -3.13 18.83
C PHE A 63 -5.27 -2.70 18.05
N TRP A 64 -4.65 -3.64 17.36
CA TRP A 64 -3.47 -3.42 16.53
C TRP A 64 -3.57 -4.25 15.26
N PHE A 65 -3.12 -3.71 14.13
CA PHE A 65 -2.85 -4.56 12.97
C PHE A 65 -1.54 -5.29 13.16
N LEU A 66 -1.59 -6.61 13.08
CA LEU A 66 -0.38 -7.43 12.97
C LEU A 66 -0.04 -7.50 11.49
N ARG A 67 0.97 -6.71 11.09
CA ARG A 67 1.42 -6.59 9.71
C ARG A 67 1.86 -7.96 9.16
N ASN A 68 1.18 -8.44 8.11
CA ASN A 68 1.67 -9.54 7.26
C ASN A 68 1.15 -9.49 5.81
N LYS A 69 0.59 -8.37 5.33
CA LYS A 69 0.22 -8.27 3.90
C LYS A 69 0.34 -6.88 3.30
N ILE A 70 -0.07 -5.84 4.03
CA ILE A 70 0.07 -4.45 3.56
C ILE A 70 1.54 -4.06 3.39
N GLN A 71 2.42 -4.51 4.30
CA GLN A 71 3.85 -4.23 4.18
C GLN A 71 4.55 -5.06 3.08
N GLU A 72 4.00 -6.20 2.67
CA GLU A 72 4.59 -6.98 1.60
C GLU A 72 4.18 -6.40 0.24
N GLU A 73 2.92 -5.96 0.09
CA GLU A 73 2.48 -5.18 -1.06
C GLU A 73 3.10 -3.78 -1.11
N GLU A 74 3.31 -3.08 0.03
CA GLU A 74 3.99 -1.78 0.09
C GLU A 74 5.51 -1.86 -0.03
N ARG A 75 6.17 -2.93 0.43
CA ARG A 75 7.61 -3.12 0.17
C ARG A 75 7.87 -3.56 -1.26
N THR A 76 6.95 -4.34 -1.84
CA THR A 76 7.02 -4.69 -3.27
C THR A 76 6.65 -3.49 -4.14
N SER A 77 5.65 -2.68 -3.77
CA SER A 77 5.27 -1.47 -4.49
C SER A 77 6.25 -0.32 -4.25
N GLY A 78 6.81 -0.18 -3.05
CA GLY A 78 7.84 0.78 -2.69
C GLY A 78 9.18 0.46 -3.33
N GLY A 79 9.61 -0.81 -3.32
CA GLY A 79 10.80 -1.25 -4.06
C GLY A 79 10.64 -1.13 -5.57
N ARG A 80 9.45 -1.41 -6.11
CA ARG A 80 9.13 -1.20 -7.52
C ARG A 80 9.04 0.30 -7.86
N LYS A 81 8.50 1.12 -6.97
CA LYS A 81 8.42 2.58 -7.11
C LYS A 81 9.81 3.21 -7.07
N LEU A 82 10.66 2.80 -6.13
CA LEU A 82 12.07 3.22 -6.06
C LEU A 82 12.81 2.87 -7.35
N LYS A 83 12.63 1.66 -7.90
CA LYS A 83 13.20 1.28 -9.20
C LYS A 83 12.68 2.16 -10.35
N LEU A 84 11.38 2.46 -10.38
CA LEU A 84 10.79 3.32 -11.41
C LEU A 84 11.26 4.79 -11.29
N GLU A 85 11.42 5.28 -10.06
CA GLU A 85 12.05 6.58 -9.79
C GLU A 85 13.51 6.61 -10.21
N ASP A 86 14.28 5.54 -9.98
CA ASP A 86 15.67 5.44 -10.42
C ASP A 86 15.80 5.40 -11.94
N TYR A 87 14.92 4.64 -12.63
CA TYR A 87 14.83 4.69 -14.09
C TYR A 87 14.47 6.09 -14.59
N TYR A 88 13.55 6.79 -13.92
CA TYR A 88 13.19 8.16 -14.30
C TYR A 88 14.36 9.14 -14.11
N LYS A 89 15.10 9.04 -12.99
CA LYS A 89 16.34 9.81 -12.78
C LYS A 89 17.38 9.51 -13.86
N GLN A 90 17.51 8.26 -14.29
CA GLN A 90 18.40 7.86 -15.38
C GLN A 90 17.96 8.49 -16.72
N VAL A 91 16.66 8.57 -17.00
CA VAL A 91 16.13 9.27 -18.18
C VAL A 91 16.50 10.76 -18.16
N ARG A 92 16.41 11.41 -16.99
CA ARG A 92 16.81 12.83 -16.85
C ARG A 92 18.31 13.04 -17.02
N ALA A 93 19.12 12.24 -16.33
CA ALA A 93 20.58 12.33 -16.44
C ALA A 93 21.08 12.08 -17.87
N THR A 94 20.48 11.10 -18.58
CA THR A 94 20.82 10.83 -19.98
C THR A 94 20.34 11.94 -20.91
N ARG A 95 19.18 12.55 -20.64
CA ARG A 95 18.69 13.73 -21.37
C ARG A 95 19.67 14.90 -21.29
N GLU A 96 20.18 15.21 -20.10
CA GLU A 96 21.20 16.25 -19.92
C GLU A 96 22.48 15.98 -20.74
N ILE A 97 22.92 14.72 -20.80
CA ILE A 97 24.09 14.32 -21.61
C ILE A 97 23.80 14.44 -23.11
N ILE A 98 22.59 14.10 -23.55
CA ILE A 98 22.18 14.17 -24.96
C ILE A 98 22.10 15.62 -25.43
N GLU A 99 21.48 16.48 -24.62
CA GLU A 99 21.30 17.91 -24.88
C GLU A 99 22.61 18.72 -24.75
N ASN A 100 23.62 18.15 -24.06
CA ASN A 100 24.93 18.78 -23.96
C ASN A 100 25.65 18.82 -25.32
N LYS A 101 25.92 20.05 -25.80
CA LYS A 101 26.60 20.31 -27.07
C LYS A 101 28.07 19.90 -27.09
N THR A 102 28.71 19.77 -25.92
CA THR A 102 30.12 19.39 -25.80
C THR A 102 30.32 17.90 -25.52
N ALA A 103 29.25 17.11 -25.40
CA ALA A 103 29.37 15.67 -25.24
C ALA A 103 29.88 15.03 -26.54
N SER A 104 30.78 14.05 -26.42
CA SER A 104 31.26 13.28 -27.58
C SER A 104 30.14 12.42 -28.17
N ASP A 105 30.21 12.15 -29.48
CA ASP A 105 29.19 11.36 -30.17
C ASP A 105 29.04 9.96 -29.58
N THR A 106 30.13 9.33 -29.14
CA THR A 106 30.10 8.04 -28.44
C THR A 106 29.34 8.12 -27.11
N ASN A 107 29.52 9.19 -26.34
CA ASN A 107 28.82 9.38 -25.07
C ASN A 107 27.34 9.70 -25.30
N ARG A 108 27.03 10.48 -26.33
CA ARG A 108 25.65 10.78 -26.74
C ARG A 108 24.91 9.51 -27.18
N LEU A 109 25.52 8.66 -28.00
CA LEU A 109 24.94 7.38 -28.43
C LEU A 109 24.69 6.43 -27.25
N LYS A 110 25.64 6.31 -26.31
CA LYS A 110 25.44 5.51 -25.09
C LYS A 110 24.32 6.06 -24.22
N ALA A 111 24.23 7.38 -24.08
CA ALA A 111 23.15 8.02 -23.32
C ALA A 111 21.78 7.75 -23.95
N ILE A 112 21.65 7.82 -25.28
CA ILE A 112 20.42 7.48 -26.01
C ILE A 112 20.01 6.02 -25.74
N GLN A 113 20.94 5.08 -25.84
CA GLN A 113 20.65 3.66 -25.58
C GLN A 113 20.16 3.42 -24.14
N LEU A 114 20.85 4.01 -23.15
CA LEU A 114 20.48 3.91 -21.74
C LEU A 114 19.13 4.58 -21.46
N GLN A 115 18.83 5.70 -22.13
CA GLN A 115 17.54 6.38 -22.02
C GLN A 115 16.40 5.51 -22.55
N HIS A 116 16.56 4.90 -23.73
CA HIS A 116 15.58 3.98 -24.29
C HIS A 116 15.31 2.78 -23.39
N GLN A 117 16.37 2.19 -22.82
CA GLN A 117 16.23 1.07 -21.90
C GLN A 117 15.42 1.46 -20.66
N ALA A 118 15.73 2.61 -20.05
CA ALA A 118 15.00 3.09 -18.87
C ALA A 118 13.53 3.44 -19.19
N LEU A 119 13.26 4.06 -20.35
CA LEU A 119 11.88 4.37 -20.78
C LEU A 119 11.03 3.11 -21.01
N ASN A 120 11.61 2.03 -21.54
CA ASN A 120 10.88 0.78 -21.76
C ASN A 120 10.45 0.10 -20.44
N GLU A 121 11.17 0.36 -19.34
CA GLU A 121 10.84 -0.17 -18.02
C GLU A 121 9.77 0.66 -17.28
N ILE A 122 9.50 1.89 -17.72
CA ILE A 122 8.53 2.80 -17.09
C ILE A 122 7.21 2.78 -17.87
N PRO A 123 6.10 2.33 -17.28
CA PRO A 123 4.79 2.44 -17.91
C PRO A 123 4.37 3.91 -18.15
N ASN A 124 3.76 4.21 -19.30
CA ASN A 124 3.37 5.58 -19.69
C ASN A 124 2.57 6.36 -18.64
N HIS A 125 1.66 5.69 -17.91
CA HIS A 125 0.87 6.33 -16.86
C HIS A 125 1.71 6.68 -15.63
N ILE A 126 2.77 5.92 -15.33
CA ILE A 126 3.72 6.20 -14.25
C ILE A 126 4.68 7.31 -14.65
N TYR A 127 5.13 7.33 -15.90
CA TYR A 127 6.01 8.40 -16.40
C TYR A 127 5.41 9.79 -16.17
N LYS A 128 4.11 9.97 -16.47
CA LYS A 128 3.40 11.24 -16.24
C LYS A 128 3.39 11.65 -14.77
N VAL A 129 3.09 10.70 -13.88
CA VAL A 129 3.09 10.95 -12.43
C VAL A 129 4.50 11.31 -11.94
N LEU A 130 5.53 10.63 -12.43
CA LEU A 130 6.91 10.95 -12.06
C LEU A 130 7.36 12.30 -12.62
N ALA A 131 6.94 12.65 -13.83
CA ALA A 131 7.20 13.97 -14.41
C ALA A 131 6.57 15.08 -13.55
N GLU A 132 5.31 14.95 -13.13
CA GLU A 132 4.66 15.92 -12.24
C GLU A 132 5.33 16.07 -10.86
N ILE A 133 6.05 15.04 -10.40
CA ILE A 133 6.75 15.07 -9.11
C ILE A 133 8.14 15.71 -9.23
N PHE A 134 8.82 15.50 -10.35
CA PHE A 134 10.24 15.81 -10.48
C PHE A 134 10.53 16.99 -11.43
N GLU A 135 9.68 17.27 -12.43
CA GLU A 135 9.75 18.43 -13.34
C GLU A 135 8.79 19.54 -12.91
#